data_AF-A0A1H3L4M4-F1
#
_entry.id   AF-A0A1H3L4M4-F1
#
_cell.length_a   1.000
_cell.length_b   1.000
_cell.length_c   1.000
_cell.angle_alpha   90.00
_cell.angle_beta   90.00
_cell.angle_gamma   90.00
#
_symmetry.space_group_name_H-M   'P 1'
#
loop_
_entity.id
_entity.type
_entity.pdbx_description
1 polymer ?
#
loop_
_entity_poly.entity_id
_entity_poly.type
_entity_poly.pdbx_seq_one_letter_code
_entity_poly.pdbx_strand_id
1 'polypeptide(L)'
;MLKKVRSYSSAVLGSLILIFSIAFSAPVHAQFVSTYTCDGLSATIVGTSGDDIITGTTGADVIVGLAGNDTIYGLVGNDRICGGEGNDTIYGESENASPILIAGNDRIFGENGNDLLMGDFYNYDSAVAVGALAGSDYIEGGNGDDIITGGVINFHIATAVIDVGSSDDTLDGGAGNDTIYGWSQNFTVDALTTLVNDGLNTINGGEGNDTIYGDFETLTGALITVNALRDTINGGGGDDTIYGDVKNGNQYFTPLTNGNNDIIDGGSGTDNGDAGPGADTCTNTESVTNC
;
A
#
# COMPACT_ATOMS: atom_id res chain seq x y z
N MET A 1 -4.21 -19.88 99.46
CA MET A 1 -4.31 -21.35 99.62
C MET A 1 -5.65 -21.76 99.00
N LEU A 2 -5.81 -22.62 97.98
CA LEU A 2 -5.10 -23.81 97.45
C LEU A 2 -5.63 -25.14 98.06
N LYS A 3 -6.07 -26.08 97.19
CA LYS A 3 -6.65 -27.46 97.42
C LYS A 3 -8.19 -27.50 97.56
N LYS A 4 -8.95 -28.51 97.07
CA LYS A 4 -8.71 -29.73 96.20
C LYS A 4 -10.09 -30.19 95.62
N VAL A 5 -10.26 -30.58 94.34
CA VAL A 5 -10.07 -31.94 93.71
C VAL A 5 -11.02 -33.03 94.27
N ARG A 6 -11.93 -33.65 93.50
CA ARG A 6 -11.75 -34.72 92.45
C ARG A 6 -13.05 -34.84 91.59
N SER A 7 -13.01 -34.86 90.25
CA SER A 7 -13.01 -36.03 89.31
C SER A 7 -14.30 -36.90 89.32
N TYR A 8 -14.77 -37.57 88.27
CA TYR A 8 -14.15 -38.04 87.00
C TYR A 8 -15.03 -37.61 85.77
N SER A 9 -15.07 -38.17 84.54
CA SER A 9 -14.63 -39.47 83.97
C SER A 9 -14.41 -39.45 82.43
N SER A 10 -14.35 -40.64 81.83
CA SER A 10 -14.17 -41.01 80.40
C SER A 10 -15.33 -40.58 79.49
N ALA A 11 -15.20 -40.41 78.16
CA ALA A 11 -14.20 -40.89 77.17
C ALA A 11 -14.27 -40.01 75.87
N VAL A 12 -13.43 -40.07 74.82
CA VAL A 12 -12.10 -40.71 74.55
C VAL A 12 -11.39 -39.99 73.35
N LEU A 13 -10.27 -40.53 72.88
CA LEU A 13 -9.42 -40.10 71.72
C LEU A 13 -10.16 -39.89 70.37
N GLY A 14 -9.57 -39.07 69.48
CA GLY A 14 -9.79 -39.16 68.02
C GLY A 14 -9.32 -37.97 67.17
N SER A 15 -8.05 -37.96 66.73
CA SER A 15 -7.48 -36.91 65.85
C SER A 15 -8.11 -36.88 64.45
N LEU A 16 -8.29 -35.69 63.86
CA LEU A 16 -7.37 -35.12 62.85
C LEU A 16 -7.95 -33.84 62.22
N ILE A 17 -7.15 -32.78 62.07
CA ILE A 17 -7.50 -31.61 61.25
C ILE A 17 -7.08 -31.90 59.81
N LEU A 18 -8.02 -31.89 58.87
CA LEU A 18 -7.74 -31.75 57.44
C LEU A 18 -8.31 -30.41 56.97
N ILE A 19 -7.43 -29.45 56.68
CA ILE A 19 -7.83 -28.20 56.03
C ILE A 19 -7.99 -28.50 54.54
N PHE A 20 -9.22 -28.81 54.11
CA PHE A 20 -9.55 -28.79 52.70
C PHE A 20 -9.74 -27.35 52.24
N SER A 21 -8.62 -26.70 51.94
CA SER A 21 -8.60 -25.47 51.14
C SER A 21 -9.10 -25.83 49.74
N ILE A 22 -10.42 -25.74 49.54
CA ILE A 22 -11.02 -25.74 48.20
C ILE A 22 -10.57 -24.46 47.48
N ALA A 23 -9.42 -24.56 46.83
CA ALA A 23 -8.95 -23.58 45.88
C ALA A 23 -9.99 -23.49 44.77
N PHE A 24 -10.79 -22.43 44.79
CA PHE A 24 -11.66 -22.07 43.69
C PHE A 24 -10.75 -21.58 42.55
N SER A 25 -10.21 -22.53 41.80
CA SER A 25 -9.71 -22.28 40.46
C SER A 25 -10.92 -21.94 39.61
N ALA A 26 -11.39 -20.69 39.70
CA ALA A 26 -12.15 -20.10 38.61
C ALA A 26 -11.35 -20.38 37.33
N PRO A 27 -11.99 -20.82 36.24
CA PRO A 27 -11.28 -20.86 34.97
C PRO A 27 -10.80 -19.43 34.72
N VAL A 28 -9.48 -19.26 34.60
CA VAL A 28 -8.93 -18.03 34.04
C VAL A 28 -9.64 -17.88 32.71
N HIS A 29 -10.46 -16.83 32.58
CA HIS A 29 -10.79 -16.37 31.25
C HIS A 29 -9.44 -16.02 30.64
N ALA A 30 -8.96 -16.89 29.74
CA ALA A 30 -8.17 -16.40 28.64
C ALA A 30 -9.06 -15.32 28.03
N GLN A 31 -8.75 -14.05 28.32
CA GLN A 31 -9.27 -12.98 27.50
C GLN A 31 -8.89 -13.37 26.09
N PHE A 32 -9.87 -13.44 25.20
CA PHE A 32 -9.57 -13.34 23.79
C PHE A 32 -8.94 -11.97 23.64
N VAL A 33 -7.61 -11.94 23.63
CA VAL A 33 -6.87 -10.87 22.97
C VAL A 33 -7.36 -10.98 21.53
N SER A 34 -8.18 -10.02 21.12
CA SER A 34 -8.47 -9.78 19.73
C SER A 34 -7.14 -9.39 19.09
N THR A 35 -6.39 -10.39 18.65
CA THR A 35 -5.25 -10.20 17.76
C THR A 35 -5.85 -9.68 16.46
N TYR A 36 -5.87 -8.37 16.31
CA TYR A 36 -6.15 -7.72 15.05
C TYR A 36 -5.11 -8.21 14.03
N THR A 37 -5.55 -8.39 12.79
CA THR A 37 -4.75 -9.01 11.75
C THR A 37 -4.97 -8.34 10.41
N CYS A 38 -3.90 -8.17 9.66
CA CYS A 38 -3.89 -7.70 8.29
C CYS A 38 -3.36 -8.87 7.43
N ASP A 39 -4.12 -9.40 6.44
CA ASP A 39 -3.82 -10.64 5.67
C ASP A 39 -3.23 -11.78 6.54
N GLY A 40 -3.95 -12.12 7.61
CA GLY A 40 -3.59 -13.22 8.51
C GLY A 40 -2.36 -13.02 9.42
N LEU A 41 -1.58 -11.95 9.26
CA LEU A 41 -0.49 -11.59 10.18
C LEU A 41 -1.03 -10.77 11.35
N SER A 42 -0.57 -11.06 12.57
CA SER A 42 -0.98 -10.31 13.79
C SER A 42 -0.29 -8.96 13.87
N ALA A 43 -1.07 -7.93 14.17
CA ALA A 43 -0.60 -6.55 14.25
C ALA A 43 0.51 -6.34 15.30
N THR A 44 1.56 -5.60 14.92
CA THR A 44 2.56 -5.02 15.82
C THR A 44 2.10 -3.67 16.37
N ILE A 45 1.36 -2.91 15.56
CA ILE A 45 0.83 -1.58 15.84
C ILE A 45 -0.66 -1.55 15.52
N VAL A 46 -1.46 -0.92 16.39
CA VAL A 46 -2.92 -0.84 16.27
C VAL A 46 -3.38 0.56 16.67
N GLY A 47 -4.25 1.16 15.87
CA GLY A 47 -4.98 2.40 16.17
C GLY A 47 -6.11 2.20 17.18
N THR A 48 -7.17 3.02 17.07
CA THR A 48 -8.28 3.01 18.03
C THR A 48 -9.65 2.74 17.37
N SER A 49 -10.54 3.73 17.32
CA SER A 49 -11.84 3.68 16.65
C SER A 49 -12.33 5.10 16.33
N GLY A 50 -11.40 5.94 15.90
CA GLY A 50 -11.60 7.31 15.41
C GLY A 50 -10.26 7.98 15.15
N ASP A 51 -10.21 8.76 14.07
CA ASP A 51 -9.10 9.52 13.47
C ASP A 51 -7.76 9.50 14.25
N ASP A 52 -6.91 8.52 13.97
CA ASP A 52 -5.56 8.36 14.54
C ASP A 52 -4.44 8.83 13.58
N ILE A 53 -3.25 9.11 14.13
CA ILE A 53 -2.02 9.31 13.36
C ILE A 53 -1.02 8.25 13.80
N ILE A 54 -0.72 7.32 12.90
CA ILE A 54 0.08 6.12 13.16
C ILE A 54 1.42 6.23 12.42
N THR A 55 2.49 5.78 13.06
CA THR A 55 3.82 5.73 12.46
C THR A 55 4.49 4.42 12.86
N GLY A 56 4.95 3.67 11.87
CA GLY A 56 5.71 2.43 12.03
C GLY A 56 7.15 2.65 12.47
N THR A 57 8.00 1.67 12.19
CA THR A 57 9.41 1.68 12.57
C THR A 57 10.31 1.47 11.37
N THR A 58 11.64 1.50 11.55
CA THR A 58 12.58 1.23 10.45
C THR A 58 12.76 -0.28 10.24
N GLY A 59 11.64 -1.01 10.05
CA GLY A 59 11.65 -2.38 9.58
C GLY A 59 10.38 -3.19 9.88
N ALA A 60 9.68 -3.62 8.82
CA ALA A 60 8.69 -4.71 8.77
C ALA A 60 7.69 -4.74 9.93
N ASP A 61 6.79 -3.75 9.95
CA ASP A 61 5.66 -3.66 10.85
C ASP A 61 4.36 -4.27 10.25
N VAL A 62 3.40 -4.57 11.13
CA VAL A 62 2.03 -4.96 10.77
C VAL A 62 1.09 -3.99 11.47
N ILE A 63 0.56 -3.04 10.71
CA ILE A 63 -0.24 -1.91 11.19
C ILE A 63 -1.72 -2.14 10.86
N VAL A 64 -2.61 -1.80 11.80
CA VAL A 64 -4.06 -1.78 11.60
C VAL A 64 -4.64 -0.49 12.18
N GLY A 65 -5.28 0.37 11.38
CA GLY A 65 -5.97 1.58 11.85
C GLY A 65 -7.22 1.25 12.69
N LEU A 66 -8.08 0.41 12.10
CA LEU A 66 -9.37 -0.14 12.56
C LEU A 66 -10.60 0.61 12.05
N ALA A 67 -10.79 1.86 12.48
CA ALA A 67 -11.95 2.67 12.11
C ALA A 67 -11.70 4.13 12.50
N GLY A 68 -12.04 5.07 11.63
CA GLY A 68 -11.58 6.45 11.72
C GLY A 68 -11.18 6.96 10.34
N ASN A 69 -10.72 8.20 10.26
CA ASN A 69 -10.04 8.71 9.06
C ASN A 69 -8.57 8.86 9.46
N ASP A 70 -7.83 7.75 9.37
CA ASP A 70 -6.50 7.58 9.92
C ASP A 70 -5.43 8.08 8.95
N THR A 71 -4.29 8.54 9.49
CA THR A 71 -3.09 8.83 8.69
C THR A 71 -1.96 7.91 9.12
N ILE A 72 -1.55 7.00 8.23
CA ILE A 72 -0.60 5.93 8.53
C ILE A 72 0.67 6.11 7.69
N TYR A 73 1.83 6.03 8.34
CA TYR A 73 3.14 5.95 7.69
C TYR A 73 3.84 4.66 8.13
N GLY A 74 4.18 3.75 7.23
CA GLY A 74 5.00 2.57 7.54
C GLY A 74 6.43 2.93 7.96
N LEU A 75 7.07 3.78 7.15
CA LEU A 75 8.51 4.07 7.12
C LEU A 75 9.30 2.97 6.36
N VAL A 76 10.54 2.71 6.79
CA VAL A 76 11.52 1.93 6.02
C VAL A 76 11.49 0.46 6.39
N GLY A 77 10.82 -0.36 5.59
CA GLY A 77 10.82 -1.82 5.71
C GLY A 77 9.68 -2.45 4.92
N ASN A 78 9.71 -3.76 4.71
CA ASN A 78 8.62 -4.51 4.08
C ASN A 78 7.40 -4.54 4.99
N ASP A 79 6.60 -3.48 4.93
CA ASP A 79 5.54 -3.18 5.87
C ASP A 79 4.19 -3.70 5.38
N ARG A 80 3.28 -3.81 6.32
CA ARG A 80 1.95 -4.36 6.07
C ARG A 80 0.90 -3.52 6.78
N ILE A 81 0.08 -2.83 6.02
CA ILE A 81 -0.84 -1.81 6.53
C ILE A 81 -2.26 -2.13 6.08
N CYS A 82 -3.19 -2.15 7.03
CA CYS A 82 -4.63 -2.14 6.78
C CYS A 82 -5.22 -0.89 7.44
N GLY A 83 -6.01 -0.13 6.69
CA GLY A 83 -6.79 1.02 7.16
C GLY A 83 -7.94 0.57 8.07
N GLY A 84 -9.14 0.42 7.48
CA GLY A 84 -10.29 -0.22 8.13
C GLY A 84 -11.64 0.35 7.70
N GLU A 85 -12.41 0.90 8.65
CA GLU A 85 -13.68 1.60 8.40
C GLU A 85 -13.52 3.14 8.46
N GLY A 86 -13.28 3.77 7.31
CA GLY A 86 -13.30 5.21 7.10
C GLY A 86 -12.28 5.67 6.05
N ASN A 87 -12.19 6.99 5.80
CA ASN A 87 -11.41 7.55 4.71
C ASN A 87 -9.94 7.76 5.12
N ASP A 88 -9.10 6.78 4.83
CA ASP A 88 -7.73 6.71 5.32
C ASP A 88 -6.72 7.36 4.37
N THR A 89 -5.54 7.66 4.89
CA THR A 89 -4.39 8.14 4.12
C THR A 89 -3.16 7.36 4.53
N ILE A 90 -2.72 6.46 3.64
CA ILE A 90 -1.71 5.45 3.93
C ILE A 90 -0.50 5.64 3.02
N TYR A 91 0.66 5.76 3.65
CA TYR A 91 1.97 5.75 3.02
C TYR A 91 2.74 4.52 3.49
N GLY A 92 3.29 3.72 2.58
CA GLY A 92 4.33 2.74 2.92
C GLY A 92 5.58 3.47 3.40
N GLU A 93 6.37 3.98 2.46
CA GLU A 93 7.53 4.83 2.75
C GLU A 93 7.18 6.29 3.07
N SER A 94 8.09 6.98 3.78
CA SER A 94 7.83 8.32 4.33
C SER A 94 8.53 9.45 3.58
N GLU A 95 7.85 10.60 3.48
CA GLU A 95 8.33 11.90 2.95
C GLU A 95 9.74 12.37 3.41
N ASN A 96 10.33 11.78 4.45
CA ASN A 96 11.67 12.12 4.95
C ASN A 96 12.69 10.98 4.90
N ALA A 97 12.38 9.82 4.28
CA ALA A 97 13.37 8.77 4.11
C ALA A 97 14.53 9.25 3.20
N SER A 98 15.74 8.74 3.47
CA SER A 98 16.95 9.20 2.77
C SER A 98 17.07 8.48 1.42
N PRO A 99 17.38 9.16 0.29
CA PRO A 99 17.48 8.56 -1.07
C PRO A 99 18.76 7.71 -1.28
N ILE A 100 19.12 6.96 -0.25
CA ILE A 100 20.26 6.03 -0.09
C ILE A 100 19.78 4.75 0.62
N LEU A 101 18.56 4.75 1.19
CA LEU A 101 17.86 3.56 1.63
C LEU A 101 17.15 2.94 0.43
N ILE A 102 16.88 1.63 0.54
CA ILE A 102 16.04 0.87 -0.38
C ILE A 102 14.67 0.86 0.28
N ALA A 103 13.61 1.14 -0.48
CA ALA A 103 12.24 1.14 0.01
C ALA A 103 11.81 -0.25 0.50
N GLY A 104 10.64 -0.32 1.15
CA GLY A 104 9.97 -1.57 1.47
C GLY A 104 9.57 -2.38 0.23
N ASN A 105 8.98 -3.55 0.44
CA ASN A 105 8.04 -4.12 -0.53
C ASN A 105 6.79 -4.32 0.29
N ASP A 106 5.85 -3.42 0.11
CA ASP A 106 4.79 -3.18 1.08
C ASP A 106 3.49 -3.81 0.62
N ARG A 107 2.59 -3.99 1.58
CA ARG A 107 1.27 -4.57 1.30
C ARG A 107 0.22 -3.73 2.03
N ILE A 108 -0.41 -2.81 1.29
CA ILE A 108 -1.33 -1.76 1.75
C ILE A 108 -2.77 -2.11 1.36
N PHE A 109 -3.72 -1.87 2.28
CA PHE A 109 -5.14 -2.21 2.17
C PHE A 109 -5.96 -1.05 2.76
N GLY A 110 -6.86 -0.45 2.01
CA GLY A 110 -7.80 0.56 2.54
C GLY A 110 -8.94 -0.07 3.36
N GLU A 111 -9.55 -1.10 2.78
CA GLU A 111 -10.73 -1.86 3.23
C GLU A 111 -12.10 -1.20 2.95
N ASN A 112 -12.48 -0.11 3.65
CA ASN A 112 -13.80 0.54 3.50
C ASN A 112 -13.74 2.07 3.72
N GLY A 113 -13.39 2.82 2.67
CA GLY A 113 -13.36 4.27 2.66
C GLY A 113 -13.27 4.81 1.24
N ASN A 114 -13.16 6.14 1.08
CA ASN A 114 -12.51 6.70 -0.11
C ASN A 114 -11.11 7.11 0.34
N ASP A 115 -10.12 6.31 -0.03
CA ASP A 115 -8.80 6.29 0.58
C ASP A 115 -7.73 6.88 -0.33
N LEU A 116 -6.64 7.36 0.28
CA LEU A 116 -5.43 7.78 -0.42
C LEU A 116 -4.30 6.81 -0.06
N LEU A 117 -4.00 5.89 -0.97
CA LEU A 117 -3.03 4.82 -0.76
C LEU A 117 -1.81 5.04 -1.66
N MET A 118 -0.62 5.04 -1.04
CA MET A 118 0.63 5.20 -1.76
C MET A 118 1.71 4.27 -1.21
N GLY A 119 2.35 3.51 -2.10
CA GLY A 119 3.47 2.64 -1.74
C GLY A 119 4.69 3.46 -1.33
N ASP A 120 5.21 4.23 -2.29
CA ASP A 120 6.53 4.83 -2.19
C ASP A 120 6.56 6.38 -2.11
N PHE A 121 7.76 6.97 -2.13
CA PHE A 121 8.07 8.38 -1.79
C PHE A 121 7.12 9.52 -2.25
N TYR A 122 6.66 10.32 -1.28
CA TYR A 122 5.97 11.60 -1.52
C TYR A 122 6.97 12.76 -1.77
N ASN A 123 6.89 13.38 -2.96
CA ASN A 123 7.54 14.65 -3.36
C ASN A 123 9.08 14.76 -3.22
N TYR A 124 9.81 14.64 -4.34
CA TYR A 124 11.28 14.77 -4.37
C TYR A 124 11.77 16.00 -5.17
N ASP A 125 12.47 16.93 -4.51
CA ASP A 125 13.22 18.04 -5.14
C ASP A 125 14.71 17.97 -4.73
N SER A 126 15.51 17.19 -5.46
CA SER A 126 16.92 16.99 -5.10
C SER A 126 17.81 16.59 -6.28
N ALA A 127 19.10 16.88 -6.13
CA ALA A 127 20.07 16.91 -7.22
C ALA A 127 20.65 15.54 -7.64
N VAL A 128 20.48 14.47 -6.86
CA VAL A 128 21.11 13.17 -7.15
C VAL A 128 20.22 11.99 -6.73
N ALA A 129 19.76 11.23 -7.71
CA ALA A 129 19.30 9.85 -7.54
C ALA A 129 20.15 8.92 -8.43
N VAL A 130 20.82 7.95 -7.83
CA VAL A 130 21.59 6.90 -8.52
C VAL A 130 21.38 5.61 -7.74
N GLY A 131 20.39 4.82 -8.15
CA GLY A 131 19.99 3.61 -7.44
C GLY A 131 19.17 3.88 -6.17
N ALA A 132 18.29 4.89 -6.20
CA ALA A 132 17.10 4.84 -5.37
C ALA A 132 16.22 3.72 -5.97
N LEU A 133 16.13 2.61 -5.25
CA LEU A 133 15.33 1.45 -5.63
C LEU A 133 13.99 1.56 -4.91
N ALA A 134 12.92 1.64 -5.70
CA ALA A 134 11.55 1.67 -5.20
C ALA A 134 11.09 0.29 -4.75
N GLY A 135 10.01 0.26 -3.98
CA GLY A 135 9.35 -0.96 -3.54
C GLY A 135 8.52 -1.58 -4.64
N SER A 136 8.61 -2.91 -4.83
CA SER A 136 7.60 -3.64 -5.61
C SER A 136 6.46 -3.99 -4.69
N ASP A 137 5.41 -3.18 -4.75
CA ASP A 137 4.37 -3.10 -3.73
C ASP A 137 3.07 -3.80 -4.17
N TYR A 138 2.21 -4.03 -3.19
CA TYR A 138 0.84 -4.49 -3.39
C TYR A 138 -0.11 -3.52 -2.71
N ILE A 139 -1.03 -2.92 -3.47
CA ILE A 139 -2.01 -1.97 -2.94
C ILE A 139 -3.40 -2.40 -3.37
N GLU A 140 -4.31 -2.54 -2.40
CA GLU A 140 -5.72 -2.89 -2.58
C GLU A 140 -6.56 -1.79 -1.94
N GLY A 141 -7.39 -1.09 -2.71
CA GLY A 141 -8.29 -0.04 -2.22
C GLY A 141 -9.36 -0.62 -1.30
N GLY A 142 -10.47 -1.05 -1.90
CA GLY A 142 -11.46 -1.90 -1.26
C GLY A 142 -12.90 -1.56 -1.64
N ASN A 143 -13.50 -0.60 -0.94
CA ASN A 143 -14.91 -0.21 -1.10
C ASN A 143 -15.11 1.31 -0.94
N GLY A 144 -14.96 2.04 -2.03
CA GLY A 144 -15.23 3.47 -2.19
C GLY A 144 -14.40 4.03 -3.35
N ASP A 145 -14.56 5.30 -3.71
CA ASP A 145 -13.82 5.89 -4.84
C ASP A 145 -12.39 6.29 -4.39
N ASP A 146 -11.41 5.43 -4.68
CA ASP A 146 -10.05 5.47 -4.11
C ASP A 146 -9.01 6.16 -5.00
N ILE A 147 -7.90 6.60 -4.40
CA ILE A 147 -6.73 7.14 -5.11
C ILE A 147 -5.50 6.30 -4.75
N ILE A 148 -4.99 5.56 -5.73
CA ILE A 148 -3.85 4.65 -5.58
C ILE A 148 -2.66 5.19 -6.38
N THR A 149 -1.46 5.13 -5.82
CA THR A 149 -0.21 5.34 -6.55
C THR A 149 0.87 4.37 -6.08
N GLY A 150 1.50 3.61 -6.97
CA GLY A 150 2.64 2.76 -6.62
C GLY A 150 3.83 3.63 -6.15
N GLY A 151 4.34 4.45 -7.07
CA GLY A 151 5.51 5.31 -6.85
C GLY A 151 5.25 6.79 -6.52
N VAL A 152 5.95 7.67 -7.25
CA VAL A 152 6.26 9.04 -6.82
C VAL A 152 5.37 10.12 -7.46
N ILE A 153 4.57 10.84 -6.67
CA ILE A 153 3.60 11.82 -7.24
C ILE A 153 4.21 13.12 -7.81
N ASN A 154 5.36 13.58 -7.29
CA ASN A 154 6.11 14.70 -7.86
C ASN A 154 7.61 14.43 -7.77
N PHE A 155 8.32 14.46 -8.90
CA PHE A 155 9.75 14.19 -8.95
C PHE A 155 10.48 15.24 -9.79
N HIS A 156 11.44 15.95 -9.20
CA HIS A 156 12.25 16.97 -9.86
C HIS A 156 13.75 16.64 -9.83
N ILE A 157 14.33 16.46 -11.03
CA ILE A 157 15.74 16.14 -11.26
C ILE A 157 16.52 17.41 -11.63
N ALA A 158 17.20 17.98 -10.64
CA ALA A 158 18.03 19.18 -10.83
C ALA A 158 19.45 18.87 -11.38
N THR A 159 20.04 17.70 -11.11
CA THR A 159 21.31 17.26 -11.72
C THR A 159 21.32 15.76 -12.06
N ALA A 160 22.30 15.30 -12.84
CA ALA A 160 22.14 14.10 -13.66
C ALA A 160 21.91 12.78 -12.87
N VAL A 161 20.86 12.08 -13.27
CA VAL A 161 20.39 10.77 -12.76
C VAL A 161 20.81 9.63 -13.69
N ILE A 162 20.95 8.43 -13.11
CA ILE A 162 21.26 7.17 -13.82
C ILE A 162 20.13 6.16 -13.72
N ASP A 163 19.39 6.15 -12.60
CA ASP A 163 18.25 5.28 -12.36
C ASP A 163 17.38 5.86 -11.24
N VAL A 164 16.06 5.73 -11.34
CA VAL A 164 15.06 6.30 -10.42
C VAL A 164 13.86 5.37 -10.28
N GLY A 165 13.79 4.61 -9.18
CA GLY A 165 12.52 4.15 -8.63
C GLY A 165 11.63 3.30 -9.55
N SER A 166 12.19 2.49 -10.44
CA SER A 166 11.46 1.48 -11.20
C SER A 166 11.24 0.22 -10.35
N SER A 167 9.99 -0.15 -10.12
CA SER A 167 9.59 -1.34 -9.36
C SER A 167 8.31 -1.96 -9.92
N ASP A 168 8.27 -3.29 -10.01
CA ASP A 168 7.12 -4.03 -10.53
C ASP A 168 5.97 -4.02 -9.50
N ASP A 169 4.99 -3.13 -9.64
CA ASP A 169 3.89 -2.95 -8.67
C ASP A 169 2.61 -3.73 -9.01
N THR A 170 1.79 -4.03 -8.00
CA THR A 170 0.47 -4.68 -8.13
C THR A 170 -0.61 -3.84 -7.46
N LEU A 171 -1.49 -3.23 -8.26
CA LEU A 171 -2.49 -2.27 -7.81
C LEU A 171 -3.91 -2.76 -8.16
N ASP A 172 -4.83 -2.72 -7.20
CA ASP A 172 -6.24 -3.12 -7.35
C ASP A 172 -7.12 -2.07 -6.66
N GLY A 173 -7.99 -1.37 -7.39
CA GLY A 173 -8.92 -0.37 -6.81
C GLY A 173 -10.02 -1.06 -6.00
N GLY A 174 -10.75 -1.96 -6.64
CA GLY A 174 -11.69 -2.88 -6.02
C GLY A 174 -13.14 -2.60 -6.37
N ALA A 175 -13.77 -1.60 -5.72
CA ALA A 175 -15.20 -1.33 -5.87
C ALA A 175 -15.54 0.16 -5.60
N GLY A 176 -15.27 1.00 -6.61
CA GLY A 176 -15.37 2.45 -6.49
C GLY A 176 -15.56 3.16 -7.83
N ASN A 177 -14.83 4.26 -8.03
CA ASN A 177 -14.63 4.93 -9.32
C ASN A 177 -13.19 5.46 -9.25
N ASP A 178 -12.25 4.54 -9.39
CA ASP A 178 -10.95 4.64 -8.76
C ASP A 178 -9.95 5.36 -9.65
N THR A 179 -8.98 6.05 -9.05
CA THR A 179 -7.92 6.74 -9.79
C THR A 179 -6.58 6.10 -9.45
N ILE A 180 -6.07 5.29 -10.38
CA ILE A 180 -4.87 4.48 -10.17
C ILE A 180 -3.72 4.97 -11.04
N TYR A 181 -2.57 5.21 -10.41
CA TYR A 181 -1.31 5.49 -11.08
C TYR A 181 -0.33 4.35 -10.81
N GLY A 182 0.10 3.63 -11.84
CA GLY A 182 1.16 2.63 -11.73
C GLY A 182 2.40 3.23 -11.10
N TRP A 183 2.91 4.32 -11.68
CA TRP A 183 4.12 4.98 -11.17
C TRP A 183 4.01 6.45 -10.74
N SER A 184 3.78 7.41 -11.66
CA SER A 184 4.05 8.83 -11.36
C SER A 184 3.13 9.86 -12.03
N GLN A 185 2.63 10.81 -11.23
CA GLN A 185 1.74 11.90 -11.69
C GLN A 185 2.54 13.04 -12.36
N ASN A 186 3.66 13.50 -11.77
CA ASN A 186 4.40 14.68 -12.26
C ASN A 186 5.93 14.52 -12.22
N PHE A 187 6.58 14.52 -13.39
CA PHE A 187 8.03 14.32 -13.51
C PHE A 187 8.71 15.46 -14.31
N THR A 188 9.72 16.09 -13.69
CA THR A 188 10.42 17.27 -14.25
C THR A 188 11.94 17.07 -14.23
N VAL A 189 12.62 17.39 -15.34
CA VAL A 189 14.07 17.17 -15.51
C VAL A 189 14.76 18.39 -16.14
N ASP A 190 15.41 19.19 -15.30
CA ASP A 190 16.19 20.36 -15.73
C ASP A 190 17.55 19.98 -16.34
N ALA A 191 18.02 18.73 -16.09
CA ALA A 191 19.32 18.23 -16.52
C ALA A 191 19.27 17.35 -17.78
N LEU A 192 20.37 17.29 -18.53
CA LEU A 192 20.55 16.31 -19.61
C LEU A 192 20.87 14.93 -19.01
N THR A 193 19.84 14.13 -18.73
CA THR A 193 19.94 12.76 -18.21
C THR A 193 19.99 11.73 -19.34
N THR A 194 20.37 10.48 -19.02
CA THR A 194 20.62 9.44 -20.03
C THR A 194 19.61 8.30 -20.03
N LEU A 195 18.94 8.04 -18.91
CA LEU A 195 17.91 7.01 -18.79
C LEU A 195 16.98 7.28 -17.60
N VAL A 196 15.72 6.94 -17.80
CA VAL A 196 14.71 6.61 -16.80
C VAL A 196 14.18 5.22 -17.17
N ASN A 197 13.97 4.36 -16.18
CA ASN A 197 13.18 3.14 -16.32
C ASN A 197 11.97 3.30 -15.39
N ASP A 198 10.94 2.52 -15.65
CA ASP A 198 9.74 2.31 -14.82
C ASP A 198 9.56 0.81 -14.59
N GLY A 199 8.52 0.44 -13.85
CA GLY A 199 8.22 -0.92 -13.42
C GLY A 199 7.41 -1.74 -14.40
N LEU A 200 7.38 -3.07 -14.24
CA LEU A 200 6.38 -3.92 -14.89
C LEU A 200 5.14 -3.97 -13.99
N ASN A 201 4.18 -3.09 -14.21
CA ASN A 201 3.02 -2.96 -13.34
C ASN A 201 1.90 -3.94 -13.73
N THR A 202 1.16 -4.39 -12.73
CA THR A 202 -0.11 -5.12 -12.89
C THR A 202 -1.20 -4.31 -12.21
N ILE A 203 -2.11 -3.75 -13.00
CA ILE A 203 -3.15 -2.83 -12.52
C ILE A 203 -4.54 -3.38 -12.83
N ASN A 204 -5.42 -3.35 -11.84
CA ASN A 204 -6.84 -3.63 -11.96
C ASN A 204 -7.63 -2.43 -11.42
N GLY A 205 -8.61 -1.93 -12.18
CA GLY A 205 -9.59 -0.96 -11.68
C GLY A 205 -10.48 -1.65 -10.65
N GLY A 206 -11.51 -2.36 -11.11
CA GLY A 206 -12.38 -3.14 -10.24
C GLY A 206 -13.81 -3.22 -10.76
N GLU A 207 -14.77 -2.88 -9.89
CA GLU A 207 -16.17 -2.68 -10.26
C GLU A 207 -16.62 -1.23 -10.07
N GLY A 208 -16.39 -0.42 -11.12
CA GLY A 208 -16.89 0.95 -11.26
C GLY A 208 -16.36 1.61 -12.53
N ASN A 209 -16.45 2.94 -12.62
CA ASN A 209 -15.95 3.69 -13.79
C ASN A 209 -14.56 4.27 -13.49
N ASP A 210 -13.52 3.51 -13.80
CA ASP A 210 -12.18 3.77 -13.28
C ASP A 210 -11.33 4.63 -14.23
N THR A 211 -10.34 5.34 -13.66
CA THR A 211 -9.35 6.13 -14.40
C THR A 211 -7.96 5.60 -14.08
N ILE A 212 -7.41 4.82 -15.02
CA ILE A 212 -6.12 4.14 -14.87
C ILE A 212 -5.07 4.81 -15.73
N TYR A 213 -3.91 5.05 -15.12
CA TYR A 213 -2.66 5.40 -15.77
C TYR A 213 -1.64 4.33 -15.41
N GLY A 214 -1.11 3.60 -16.40
CA GLY A 214 0.06 2.74 -16.20
C GLY A 214 1.26 3.60 -15.82
N ASP A 215 1.75 4.37 -16.79
CA ASP A 215 2.90 5.23 -16.64
C ASP A 215 2.60 6.74 -16.67
N PHE A 216 3.65 7.52 -16.43
CA PHE A 216 3.75 8.98 -16.45
C PHE A 216 2.58 9.79 -17.08
N GLU A 217 1.90 10.60 -16.25
CA GLU A 217 0.98 11.64 -16.73
C GLU A 217 1.72 12.79 -17.45
N THR A 218 2.69 13.42 -16.80
CA THR A 218 3.32 14.66 -17.29
C THR A 218 4.85 14.65 -17.20
N LEU A 219 5.50 14.74 -18.36
CA LEU A 219 6.96 14.88 -18.50
C LEU A 219 7.36 16.28 -18.97
N THR A 220 8.23 16.97 -18.21
CA THR A 220 8.75 18.30 -18.60
C THR A 220 10.26 18.36 -18.44
N GLY A 221 11.04 18.52 -19.52
CA GLY A 221 12.50 18.57 -19.38
C GLY A 221 13.32 18.57 -20.67
N ALA A 222 14.60 18.20 -20.51
CA ALA A 222 15.54 17.98 -21.60
C ALA A 222 15.27 16.67 -22.38
N LEU A 223 16.18 16.29 -23.28
CA LEU A 223 16.15 14.98 -23.93
C LEU A 223 16.32 13.87 -22.89
N ILE A 224 15.29 13.04 -22.74
CA ILE A 224 15.23 11.89 -21.84
C ILE A 224 15.06 10.63 -22.69
N THR A 225 15.80 9.57 -22.34
CA THR A 225 15.47 8.20 -22.74
C THR A 225 14.59 7.62 -21.65
N VAL A 226 13.40 7.13 -21.99
CA VAL A 226 12.64 6.23 -21.11
C VAL A 226 12.79 4.82 -21.69
N ASN A 227 13.23 3.86 -20.88
CA ASN A 227 13.04 2.44 -21.16
C ASN A 227 11.80 2.02 -20.37
N ALA A 228 10.62 2.31 -20.91
CA ALA A 228 9.42 1.86 -20.25
C ALA A 228 9.27 0.34 -20.36
N LEU A 229 8.61 -0.32 -19.40
CA LEU A 229 8.34 -1.76 -19.43
C LEU A 229 6.98 -2.04 -20.09
N ARG A 230 6.20 -3.05 -19.68
CA ARG A 230 5.04 -3.51 -20.49
C ARG A 230 3.87 -3.90 -19.61
N ASP A 231 3.07 -2.91 -19.26
CA ASP A 231 2.05 -3.06 -18.24
C ASP A 231 0.94 -4.04 -18.62
N THR A 232 0.36 -4.62 -17.58
CA THR A 232 -0.84 -5.45 -17.68
C THR A 232 -1.96 -4.72 -16.94
N ILE A 233 -2.85 -4.08 -17.71
CA ILE A 233 -3.93 -3.24 -17.20
C ILE A 233 -5.27 -3.92 -17.51
N ASN A 234 -6.12 -4.02 -16.49
CA ASN A 234 -7.54 -4.34 -16.63
C ASN A 234 -8.35 -3.15 -16.07
N GLY A 235 -9.31 -2.63 -16.83
CA GLY A 235 -10.31 -1.69 -16.29
C GLY A 235 -11.22 -2.46 -15.33
N GLY A 236 -12.22 -3.12 -15.91
CA GLY A 236 -12.94 -4.23 -15.26
C GLY A 236 -14.44 -4.14 -15.44
N GLY A 237 -15.07 -3.21 -14.73
CA GLY A 237 -16.48 -3.30 -14.35
C GLY A 237 -17.33 -2.04 -14.52
N GLY A 238 -16.96 -1.10 -15.40
CA GLY A 238 -17.77 0.07 -15.74
C GLY A 238 -17.36 0.70 -17.06
N ASP A 239 -17.73 1.97 -17.29
CA ASP A 239 -17.28 2.71 -18.49
C ASP A 239 -15.90 3.35 -18.23
N ASP A 240 -14.83 2.61 -18.53
CA ASP A 240 -13.48 2.91 -18.03
C ASP A 240 -12.66 3.88 -18.90
N THR A 241 -11.69 4.55 -18.28
CA THR A 241 -10.74 5.47 -18.91
C THR A 241 -9.30 5.02 -18.67
N ILE A 242 -8.68 4.42 -19.68
CA ILE A 242 -7.36 3.76 -19.54
C ILE A 242 -6.27 4.44 -20.37
N TYR A 243 -5.17 4.80 -19.73
CA TYR A 243 -3.93 5.24 -20.36
C TYR A 243 -2.81 4.25 -20.02
N GLY A 244 -2.17 3.68 -21.04
CA GLY A 244 -0.93 2.90 -20.87
C GLY A 244 0.27 3.83 -20.82
N ASP A 245 0.94 3.97 -21.97
CA ASP A 245 2.19 4.69 -22.17
C ASP A 245 1.97 6.17 -22.61
N VAL A 246 2.97 7.03 -22.44
CA VAL A 246 2.83 8.51 -22.43
C VAL A 246 2.32 9.13 -23.75
N LYS A 247 1.24 9.91 -23.66
CA LYS A 247 0.68 10.70 -24.78
C LYS A 247 1.45 12.02 -25.07
N ASN A 248 2.75 11.90 -25.37
CA ASN A 248 3.64 12.88 -26.03
C ASN A 248 3.42 14.39 -25.74
N GLY A 249 3.53 14.79 -24.47
CA GLY A 249 3.56 16.19 -24.07
C GLY A 249 4.85 16.91 -24.52
N ASN A 250 4.73 17.91 -25.41
CA ASN A 250 5.83 18.80 -25.86
C ASN A 250 7.17 18.11 -26.26
N GLN A 251 7.10 17.29 -27.31
CA GLN A 251 8.21 16.82 -28.18
C GLN A 251 9.64 17.34 -27.87
N TYR A 252 10.44 16.56 -27.14
CA TYR A 252 11.90 16.49 -27.35
C TYR A 252 12.53 15.10 -27.18
N PHE A 253 11.72 14.04 -27.26
CA PHE A 253 12.24 12.67 -27.40
C PHE A 253 13.07 12.51 -28.69
N THR A 254 14.18 11.77 -28.61
CA THR A 254 14.63 10.96 -29.76
C THR A 254 13.96 9.60 -29.62
N PRO A 255 12.94 9.26 -30.43
CA PRO A 255 12.24 8.01 -30.23
C PRO A 255 13.17 6.84 -30.52
N LEU A 256 13.26 5.89 -29.59
CA LEU A 256 13.11 4.50 -30.00
C LEU A 256 11.69 4.41 -30.57
N THR A 257 11.58 4.05 -31.85
CA THR A 257 10.41 4.41 -32.71
C THR A 257 9.14 3.58 -32.47
N ASN A 258 9.12 2.92 -31.33
CA ASN A 258 8.11 2.05 -30.77
C ASN A 258 8.48 2.02 -29.29
N GLY A 259 7.62 2.60 -28.46
CA GLY A 259 7.52 2.27 -27.03
C GLY A 259 6.95 0.86 -26.93
N ASN A 260 6.03 0.64 -26.01
CA ASN A 260 5.87 -0.70 -25.48
C ASN A 260 4.85 -1.58 -26.18
N ASN A 261 4.36 -2.57 -25.45
CA ASN A 261 3.68 -3.74 -25.97
C ASN A 261 2.76 -4.20 -24.83
N ASP A 262 1.87 -3.29 -24.45
CA ASP A 262 1.06 -3.37 -23.25
C ASP A 262 -0.09 -4.35 -23.47
N ILE A 263 -0.63 -4.87 -22.38
CA ILE A 263 -1.78 -5.75 -22.39
C ILE A 263 -2.89 -5.01 -21.66
N ILE A 264 -3.83 -4.46 -22.43
CA ILE A 264 -4.96 -3.69 -21.92
C ILE A 264 -6.24 -4.48 -22.18
N ASP A 265 -6.94 -4.87 -21.12
CA ASP A 265 -8.33 -5.33 -21.23
C ASP A 265 -9.23 -4.22 -20.66
N GLY A 266 -10.16 -3.69 -21.46
CA GLY A 266 -11.14 -2.71 -20.94
C GLY A 266 -12.06 -3.35 -19.90
N GLY A 267 -12.32 -4.65 -20.03
CA GLY A 267 -13.18 -5.39 -19.14
C GLY A 267 -14.61 -5.41 -19.66
N SER A 268 -15.48 -4.54 -19.15
CA SER A 268 -16.93 -4.64 -19.43
C SER A 268 -17.77 -3.36 -19.31
N GLY A 269 -17.48 -2.33 -20.10
CA GLY A 269 -18.45 -1.23 -20.31
C GLY A 269 -18.43 -0.61 -21.70
N THR A 270 -17.76 0.55 -21.79
CA THR A 270 -17.67 1.39 -23.00
C THR A 270 -16.31 2.06 -23.01
N ASP A 271 -15.25 1.28 -23.23
CA ASP A 271 -13.97 1.61 -22.59
C ASP A 271 -13.07 2.45 -23.52
N ASN A 272 -12.56 3.57 -23.01
CA ASN A 272 -11.94 4.65 -23.80
C ASN A 272 -10.54 4.99 -23.29
N GLY A 273 -9.69 5.55 -24.16
CA GLY A 273 -8.37 6.03 -23.72
C GLY A 273 -7.28 5.92 -24.77
N ASP A 274 -6.08 5.49 -24.37
CA ASP A 274 -4.95 5.28 -25.26
C ASP A 274 -3.94 4.27 -24.72
N ALA A 275 -3.53 3.30 -25.53
CA ALA A 275 -2.39 2.45 -25.18
C ALA A 275 -1.07 3.23 -25.18
N GLY A 276 -0.98 4.31 -25.96
CA GLY A 276 0.23 5.10 -26.11
C GLY A 276 1.04 4.70 -27.35
N PRO A 277 2.35 4.99 -27.42
CA PRO A 277 3.16 4.73 -28.61
C PRO A 277 3.75 3.30 -28.65
N GLY A 278 2.96 2.24 -28.83
CA GLY A 278 3.48 0.86 -28.79
C GLY A 278 3.17 -0.05 -29.98
N ALA A 279 3.02 -1.33 -29.68
CA ALA A 279 2.51 -2.38 -30.54
C ALA A 279 1.60 -3.30 -29.71
N ASP A 280 0.57 -2.67 -29.17
CA ASP A 280 -0.12 -3.08 -27.95
C ASP A 280 -1.22 -4.11 -28.20
N THR A 281 -1.68 -4.76 -27.14
CA THR A 281 -2.71 -5.81 -27.19
C THR A 281 -3.93 -5.37 -26.40
N CYS A 282 -4.82 -4.65 -27.07
CA CYS A 282 -6.11 -4.22 -26.51
C CYS A 282 -7.19 -5.29 -26.71
N THR A 283 -7.94 -5.64 -25.66
CA THR A 283 -9.19 -6.40 -25.72
C THR A 283 -10.31 -5.67 -25.00
N ASN A 284 -11.57 -5.94 -25.39
CA ASN A 284 -12.77 -5.34 -24.78
C ASN A 284 -12.70 -3.80 -24.64
N THR A 285 -12.19 -3.08 -25.65
CA THR A 285 -12.08 -1.61 -25.65
C THR A 285 -12.82 -0.99 -26.84
N GLU A 286 -13.83 -0.16 -26.59
CA GLU A 286 -14.62 0.53 -27.61
C GLU A 286 -13.87 1.65 -28.33
N SER A 287 -13.08 2.46 -27.60
CA SER A 287 -12.43 3.66 -28.14
C SER A 287 -10.99 3.92 -27.66
N VAL A 288 -10.31 2.95 -27.03
CA VAL A 288 -8.86 3.06 -26.74
C VAL A 288 -8.09 3.18 -28.06
N THR A 289 -7.21 4.18 -28.18
CA THR A 289 -6.40 4.40 -29.39
C THR A 289 -5.03 3.71 -29.35
N ASN A 290 -4.37 3.68 -30.51
CA ASN A 290 -3.04 3.10 -30.78
C ASN A 290 -2.87 1.57 -30.66
N CYS A 291 -3.96 0.85 -30.41
CA CYS A 291 -4.17 -0.55 -30.81
C CYS A 291 -4.13 -0.73 -32.36
#